data_AF-A0A562PUI8-F1
#
_entry.id   AF-A0A562PUI8-F1
#
_cell.length_a   1.000
_cell.length_b   1.000
_cell.length_c   1.000
_cell.angle_alpha   90.00
_cell.angle_beta   90.00
_cell.angle_gamma   90.00
#
_symmetry.space_group_name_H-M   'P 1'
#
loop_
_entity.id
_entity.type
_entity.pdbx_description
1 polymer ?
#
loop_
_entity_poly.entity_id
_entity_poly.type
_entity_poly.pdbx_seq_one_letter_code
_entity_poly.pdbx_strand_id
1 'polypeptide(L)'
;MCNNCFDKGYKNFETQTEFENFDVLLTQKLGKGQLKYIKDDGVYLKFGYSIYQCFECRTNWWLSVPDVAWRGFFLEQKNAIKLLDELGLEKRSRKIGCLLLFLIIVCVTIYLIIK
;
A
#
# COMPACT_ATOMS: atom_id res chain seq x y z
N MET A 1 -1.58 -6.38 22.10
CA MET A 1 -1.58 -4.99 21.61
C MET A 1 -0.15 -4.50 21.68
N CYS A 2 0.36 -3.88 20.62
CA CYS A 2 1.76 -3.45 20.56
C CYS A 2 1.85 -1.97 20.97
N ASN A 3 2.32 -1.69 22.18
CA ASN A 3 2.32 -0.33 22.74
C ASN A 3 3.23 0.64 21.96
N ASN A 4 4.26 0.12 21.27
CA ASN A 4 5.14 0.94 20.45
C ASN A 4 4.58 1.24 19.05
N CYS A 5 3.48 0.61 18.66
CA CYS A 5 2.84 0.78 17.36
C CYS A 5 1.77 1.88 17.40
N PHE A 6 1.03 2.05 16.30
CA PHE A 6 -0.24 2.77 16.29
C PHE A 6 -1.40 1.81 16.59
N ASP A 7 -2.37 2.28 17.36
CA ASP A 7 -3.56 1.48 17.71
C ASP A 7 -4.65 1.55 16.64
N LYS A 8 -4.68 2.66 15.89
CA LYS A 8 -5.65 2.90 14.82
C LYS A 8 -4.98 3.57 13.64
N GLY A 9 -5.51 3.29 12.46
CA GLY A 9 -5.20 4.03 11.24
C GLY A 9 -6.23 5.12 10.97
N TYR A 10 -5.87 6.01 10.05
CA TYR A 10 -6.66 7.10 9.50
C TYR A 10 -7.05 6.72 8.07
N LYS A 11 -8.34 6.50 7.80
CA LYS A 11 -8.82 6.22 6.43
C LYS A 11 -8.72 7.47 5.54
N ASN A 12 -8.88 8.64 6.15
CA ASN A 12 -8.63 9.96 5.57
C ASN A 12 -8.15 10.90 6.69
N PHE A 13 -7.54 12.02 6.32
CA PHE A 13 -7.34 13.15 7.22
C PHE A 13 -8.40 14.21 6.89
N GLU A 14 -9.29 14.51 7.84
CA GLU A 14 -10.41 15.44 7.64
C GLU A 14 -9.91 16.87 7.41
N THR A 15 -8.83 17.23 8.10
CA THR A 15 -8.23 18.56 8.06
C THR A 15 -6.73 18.49 7.91
N GLN A 16 -6.14 19.57 7.37
CA GLN A 16 -4.68 19.72 7.31
C GLN A 16 -4.05 19.66 8.71
N THR A 17 -4.69 20.29 9.69
CA THR A 17 -4.25 20.27 11.09
C THR A 17 -4.23 18.86 11.68
N GLU A 18 -5.17 17.99 11.32
CA GLU A 18 -5.15 16.59 11.75
C GLU A 18 -3.93 15.86 11.21
N PHE A 19 -3.61 16.05 9.93
CA PHE A 19 -2.43 15.47 9.31
C PHE A 19 -1.13 15.99 9.95
N GLU A 20 -1.02 17.29 10.19
CA GLU A 20 0.17 17.89 10.83
C GLU A 20 0.39 17.36 12.25
N ASN A 21 -0.68 17.24 13.04
CA ASN A 21 -0.60 16.63 14.38
C ASN A 21 -0.17 15.17 14.31
N PHE A 22 -0.69 14.42 13.33
CA PHE A 22 -0.27 13.05 13.07
C PHE A 22 1.20 12.97 12.65
N ASP A 23 1.68 13.86 11.79
CA ASP A 23 3.05 13.87 11.28
C ASP A 23 4.07 14.13 12.40
N VAL A 24 3.72 15.00 13.36
CA VAL A 24 4.51 15.20 14.58
C VAL A 24 4.59 13.90 15.39
N LEU A 25 3.49 13.19 15.59
CA LEU A 25 3.46 11.91 16.32
C LEU A 25 4.28 10.83 15.59
N LEU A 26 4.16 10.74 14.27
CA LEU A 26 4.93 9.83 13.44
C LEU A 26 6.44 10.11 13.56
N THR A 27 6.82 11.38 13.45
CA THR A 27 8.21 11.84 13.60
C THR A 27 8.76 11.50 14.99
N GLN A 28 7.98 11.69 16.05
CA GLN A 28 8.39 11.31 17.41
C GLN A 28 8.61 9.80 17.54
N LYS A 29 7.73 8.97 16.97
CA LYS A 29 7.89 7.51 17.01
C LYS A 29 9.09 7.03 16.19
N LEU A 30 9.38 7.68 15.05
CA LEU A 30 10.60 7.44 14.27
C LEU A 30 11.86 7.82 15.05
N GLY A 31 11.87 9.00 15.69
CA GLY A 31 12.98 9.47 16.50
C GLY A 31 13.27 8.57 17.73
N LYS A 32 12.24 7.91 18.26
CA LYS A 32 12.38 6.90 19.33
C LYS A 32 12.80 5.51 18.83
N GLY A 33 12.95 5.32 17.51
CA GLY A 33 13.26 4.01 16.91
C GLY A 33 12.13 2.98 17.02
N GLN A 34 10.91 3.40 17.33
CA GLN A 34 9.74 2.51 17.43
C GLN A 34 9.23 2.08 16.05
N LEU A 35 9.47 2.93 15.05
CA LEU A 35 9.17 2.70 13.64
C LEU A 35 10.43 2.90 12.82
N LYS A 36 10.47 2.26 11.65
CA LYS A 36 11.46 2.55 10.61
C LYS A 36 10.77 2.77 9.29
N TYR A 37 11.30 3.69 8.50
CA TYR A 37 10.92 3.81 7.10
C TYR A 37 11.45 2.60 6.33
N ILE A 38 10.57 1.98 5.54
CA ILE A 38 10.93 0.93 4.59
C ILE A 38 10.90 1.54 3.21
N LYS A 39 12.06 1.52 2.55
CA LYS A 39 12.15 1.84 1.13
C LYS A 39 11.41 0.75 0.37
N ASP A 40 10.36 1.15 -0.34
CA ASP A 40 9.64 0.26 -1.23
C ASP A 40 10.53 -0.17 -2.41
N ASP A 41 10.35 -1.40 -2.90
CA ASP A 41 11.13 -1.99 -4.00
C ASP A 41 10.57 -1.69 -5.39
N GLY A 42 9.57 -0.80 -5.49
CA GLY A 42 9.09 -0.22 -6.74
C GLY A 42 7.63 -0.53 -7.07
N VAL A 43 6.97 -1.41 -6.31
CA VAL A 43 5.57 -1.78 -6.52
C VAL A 43 4.63 -0.64 -6.12
N TYR A 44 4.90 0.02 -5.00
CA TYR A 44 4.07 1.04 -4.37
C TYR A 44 4.62 2.46 -4.51
N LEU A 45 5.92 2.60 -4.79
CA LEU A 45 6.62 3.85 -5.09
C LEU A 45 5.95 4.65 -6.21
N LYS A 46 5.39 3.96 -7.21
CA LYS A 46 4.67 4.59 -8.33
C LYS A 46 3.43 5.37 -7.89
N PHE A 47 2.90 5.08 -6.71
CA PHE A 47 1.69 5.68 -6.18
C PHE A 47 1.98 6.71 -5.08
N GLY A 48 3.25 6.99 -4.78
CA GLY A 48 3.63 8.04 -3.82
C GLY A 48 3.38 7.68 -2.35
N TYR A 49 3.27 6.40 -2.01
CA TYR A 49 3.08 5.96 -0.63
C TYR A 49 4.41 5.76 0.11
N SER A 50 4.44 6.17 1.36
CA SER A 50 5.54 5.90 2.30
C SER A 50 5.16 4.73 3.20
N ILE A 51 6.09 3.76 3.37
CA ILE A 51 5.86 2.57 4.19
C ILE A 51 6.70 2.68 5.47
N TYR A 52 6.06 2.45 6.61
CA TYR A 52 6.69 2.44 7.93
C TYR A 52 6.43 1.10 8.60
N GLN A 53 7.47 0.49 9.17
CA GLN A 53 7.34 -0.78 9.89
C GLN A 53 7.61 -0.58 11.37
N CYS A 54 6.73 -1.14 12.22
CA CYS A 54 6.96 -1.20 13.65
C CYS A 54 8.10 -2.17 13.96
N PHE A 55 9.02 -1.77 14.83
CA PHE A 55 10.14 -2.62 15.23
C PHE A 55 9.71 -3.84 16.03
N GLU A 56 8.68 -3.69 16.88
CA GLU A 56 8.26 -4.71 17.83
C GLU A 56 7.32 -5.74 17.17
N CYS A 57 6.20 -5.29 16.59
CA CYS A 57 5.20 -6.21 16.00
C CYS A 57 5.37 -6.46 14.50
N ARG A 58 6.33 -5.79 13.83
CA ARG A 58 6.60 -5.92 12.39
C ARG A 58 5.43 -5.53 11.47
N THR A 59 4.37 -4.94 12.01
CA THR A 59 3.26 -4.40 11.21
C THR A 59 3.75 -3.28 10.31
N ASN A 60 3.34 -3.34 9.04
CA ASN A 60 3.60 -2.31 8.04
C ASN A 60 2.42 -1.34 7.96
N TRP A 61 2.74 -0.06 7.98
CA TRP A 61 1.83 1.06 7.89
C TRP A 61 2.15 1.88 6.66
N TRP A 62 1.11 2.22 5.91
CA TRP A 62 1.22 2.95 4.66
C TRP A 62 0.65 4.34 4.86
N LEU A 63 1.44 5.33 4.48
CA LEU A 63 1.07 6.73 4.50
C LEU A 63 0.92 7.22 3.06
N SER A 64 -0.24 7.78 2.76
CA SER A 64 -0.41 8.72 1.66
C SER A 64 -0.52 10.12 2.24
N VAL A 65 0.39 10.99 1.86
CA VAL A 65 0.37 12.41 2.27
C VAL A 65 -0.84 13.09 1.60
N PRO A 66 -1.61 13.93 2.32
CA PRO A 66 -2.66 14.74 1.72
C PRO A 66 -2.11 15.72 0.68
N ASP A 67 -2.88 15.95 -0.38
CA ASP A 67 -2.67 17.00 -1.38
C ASP A 67 -3.98 17.78 -1.62
N VAL A 68 -3.98 18.68 -2.62
CA VAL A 68 -5.14 19.55 -2.92
C VAL A 68 -6.41 18.76 -3.26
N ALA A 69 -6.30 17.60 -3.90
CA ALA A 69 -7.44 16.78 -4.35
C ALA A 69 -7.61 15.48 -3.54
N TRP A 70 -6.63 15.12 -2.73
CA TRP A 70 -6.54 13.86 -2.02
C TRP A 70 -6.30 14.08 -0.54
N ARG A 71 -7.18 13.58 0.32
CA ARG A 71 -7.09 13.78 1.77
C ARG A 71 -6.05 12.90 2.47
N GLY A 72 -5.29 12.10 1.73
CA GLY A 72 -4.31 11.17 2.29
C GLY A 72 -4.94 10.06 3.12
N PHE A 73 -4.10 9.15 3.64
CA PHE A 73 -4.50 8.13 4.62
C PHE A 73 -3.27 7.62 5.36
N PHE A 74 -3.48 7.02 6.52
CA PHE A 74 -2.47 6.24 7.24
C PHE A 74 -3.06 4.92 7.73
N LEU A 75 -2.77 3.81 7.07
CA LEU A 75 -3.42 2.53 7.34
C LEU A 75 -2.43 1.39 7.43
N GLU A 76 -2.74 0.36 8.21
CA GLU A 76 -2.04 -0.91 8.10
C GLU A 76 -2.12 -1.45 6.66
N GLN A 77 -1.07 -2.13 6.20
CA GLN A 77 -0.94 -2.62 4.82
C GLN A 77 -2.21 -3.32 4.30
N LYS A 78 -2.85 -4.19 5.10
CA LYS A 78 -4.07 -4.90 4.67
C LYS A 78 -5.24 -3.95 4.41
N ASN A 79 -5.38 -2.92 5.23
CA ASN A 79 -6.44 -1.93 5.12
C ASN A 79 -6.14 -0.90 4.02
N ALA A 80 -4.86 -0.56 3.82
CA ALA A 80 -4.41 0.28 2.72
C ALA A 80 -4.72 -0.37 1.37
N ILE A 81 -4.30 -1.62 1.16
CA ILE A 81 -4.58 -2.36 -0.09
C ILE A 81 -6.09 -2.44 -0.33
N LYS A 82 -6.88 -2.75 0.71
CA LYS A 82 -8.35 -2.79 0.59
C LYS A 82 -8.93 -1.45 0.16
N LEU A 83 -8.45 -0.33 0.73
CA LEU A 83 -8.89 1.01 0.35
C LEU A 83 -8.53 1.32 -1.12
N LEU A 84 -7.32 0.97 -1.55
CA LEU A 84 -6.86 1.22 -2.92
C LEU A 84 -7.61 0.37 -3.96
N ASP A 85 -7.94 -0.87 -3.60
CA ASP A 85 -8.80 -1.76 -4.40
C ASP A 85 -10.23 -1.18 -4.51
N GLU A 86 -10.81 -0.70 -3.39
CA GLU A 86 -12.13 -0.05 -3.37
C GLU A 86 -12.18 1.20 -4.25
N LEU A 87 -11.09 1.97 -4.31
CA LEU A 87 -10.97 3.18 -5.14
C LEU A 87 -10.58 2.87 -6.59
N GLY A 88 -10.25 1.61 -6.92
CA GLY A 88 -9.81 1.20 -8.25
C GLY A 88 -8.45 1.75 -8.68
N LEU A 89 -7.64 2.22 -7.72
CA LEU A 89 -6.32 2.81 -7.96
C LEU A 89 -5.24 1.74 -8.10
N GLU A 90 -5.37 0.62 -7.39
CA GLU A 90 -4.53 -0.57 -7.57
C GLU A 90 -5.16 -1.53 -8.60
N LYS A 91 -5.00 -1.26 -9.90
CA LYS A 91 -5.30 -2.29 -10.92
C LYS A 91 -4.22 -3.36 -10.88
N ARG A 92 -4.37 -4.33 -9.96
CA ARG A 92 -3.51 -5.52 -9.91
C ARG A 92 -3.57 -6.24 -11.27
N SER A 93 -2.42 -6.29 -11.95
CA SER A 93 -2.17 -6.92 -13.26
C SER A 93 -2.36 -8.46 -13.29
N ARG A 94 -3.31 -9.01 -12.52
CA ARG A 94 -3.59 -10.46 -12.56
C ARG A 94 -4.28 -10.92 -13.84
N LYS A 95 -5.00 -10.02 -14.53
CA LYS A 95 -5.77 -10.38 -15.74
C LYS A 95 -4.88 -10.65 -16.97
N ILE A 96 -3.71 -10.04 -17.07
CA ILE A 96 -2.81 -10.22 -18.22
C ILE A 96 -2.15 -11.61 -18.20
N GLY A 97 -1.78 -12.11 -17.03
CA GLY A 97 -1.15 -13.43 -16.89
C GLY A 97 -2.04 -14.59 -17.37
N CYS A 98 -3.32 -14.61 -16.99
CA CYS A 98 -4.26 -15.64 -17.47
C CYS A 98 -4.51 -15.57 -18.99
N LEU A 99 -4.55 -14.37 -19.57
CA LEU A 99 -4.80 -14.20 -21.00
C LEU A 99 -3.65 -14.75 -21.85
N LEU A 100 -2.41 -14.52 -21.42
CA LEU A 100 -1.21 -15.09 -22.07
C LEU A 100 -1.18 -16.62 -21.98
N LEU A 101 -1.55 -17.18 -20.83
CA LEU A 101 -1.60 -18.64 -20.63
C LEU A 101 -2.66 -19.28 -21.53
N PHE A 102 -3.83 -18.64 -21.66
CA PHE A 102 -4.89 -19.08 -22.57
C PHE A 102 -4.43 -19.04 -24.05
N LEU A 103 -3.77 -17.96 -24.47
CA LEU A 103 -3.20 -17.84 -25.81
C LEU A 103 -2.19 -18.94 -26.13
N ILE A 104 -1.30 -19.27 -25.17
CA ILE A 104 -0.32 -20.35 -25.34
C ILE A 104 -1.02 -21.70 -25.52
N ILE A 105 -2.03 -22.00 -24.70
CA ILE A 105 -2.81 -23.24 -24.81
C ILE A 105 -3.49 -23.33 -26.18
N VAL A 106 -4.13 -22.25 -26.65
CA VAL A 106 -4.77 -22.21 -27.97
C VAL A 106 -3.75 -22.45 -29.08
N CYS A 107 -2.59 -21.79 -29.05
CA CYS A 107 -1.53 -22.00 -30.04
C CYS A 107 -1.02 -23.45 -30.05
N VAL A 108 -0.86 -24.08 -28.88
CA VAL A 108 -0.44 -25.49 -28.78
C VAL A 108 -1.51 -26.43 -29.35
N THR A 109 -2.79 -26.19 -29.02
CA THR A 109 -3.88 -27.02 -29.58
C THR A 109 -3.99 -26.89 -31.09
N ILE A 110 -3.84 -25.69 -31.66
CA ILE A 110 -3.86 -25.48 -33.11
C ILE A 110 -2.68 -26.19 -33.77
N TYR A 111 -1.47 -26.11 -33.19
CA TYR A 111 -0.29 -26.80 -33.71
C TYR A 111 -0.47 -28.32 -33.75
N LEU A 112 -1.09 -28.90 -32.72
CA LEU A 112 -1.37 -30.34 -32.65
C LEU A 112 -2.47 -30.81 -33.63
N ILE A 113 -3.35 -29.92 -34.09
CA ILE A 113 -4.39 -30.24 -35.07
C ILE A 113 -3.86 -30.15 -36.51
N ILE A 114 -2.94 -29.21 -36.77
CA ILE A 114 -2.38 -28.98 -38.12
C ILE A 114 -1.28 -30.00 -38.46
N LYS A 115 -0.61 -30.56 -37.44
CA LYS A 115 0.41 -31.60 -37.59
C LYS A 115 -0.22 -32.99 -37.59
#